data_AF-A0A0P7XDT3-F1
#
_entry.id   AF-A0A0P7XDT3-F1
#
_cell.length_a   1.000
_cell.length_b   1.000
_cell.length_c   1.000
_cell.angle_alpha   90.00
_cell.angle_beta   90.00
_cell.angle_gamma   90.00
#
_symmetry.space_group_name_H-M   'P 1'
#
loop_
_entity.id
_entity.type
_entity.pdbx_description
1 polymer ?
#
loop_
_entity_poly.entity_id
_entity_poly.type
_entity_poly.pdbx_seq_one_letter_code
_entity_poly.pdbx_strand_id
1 'polypeptide(L)'
;MRSLRLLILSLFVITASCQEPVDYSQVITDGSYLSRAQDRITEVIIHDIFSPPVAARIYSYSSLAAYEVAAASDPAYQSLLGQLKDSESVSFTIPEKVYPPLASLAAYYQTGTALIFSEDMVEAHRDGVYEELKEKGIPKDVFEASLEFGQEVADAVIAYSKKDNYHESRSFPKYTVTNLPGTWEPTPPAYMEGIEPHWNKIRTFVIDSAAQFKVSPPPPFSTDPDSDFYKVAYEVYEAVNKAGKEEIDIAMFWDCNPYKMNIKGHVMFAEKKITPGGHWMSIAAIAAKTANVDWKKTAEALAMTGVSLHDAFVACWDEKYRSVLTRPETYINQYIDEEWLPILQTPPFPEHTSGHSVASTAAAYTLTQIFGEDFHFVDSSEVNYGLPVREYDSFLEASSEAAISRLYGGIHYMPAIKEGAWQGRQVGELIWKRISTKPENLAENN
;
A
#
# COMPACT_ATOMS: atom_id res chain seq x y z
N MET A 1 72.92 23.27 -16.16
CA MET A 1 72.17 22.38 -15.24
C MET A 1 70.81 22.97 -14.80
N ARG A 2 69.99 23.53 -15.72
CA ARG A 2 68.63 24.01 -15.40
C ARG A 2 67.55 23.53 -16.37
N SER A 3 67.93 22.96 -17.51
CA SER A 3 67.02 22.51 -18.57
C SER A 3 66.63 21.02 -18.50
N LEU A 4 67.25 20.22 -17.63
CA LEU A 4 66.99 18.77 -17.52
C LEU A 4 65.98 18.41 -16.41
N ARG A 5 65.59 19.36 -15.54
CA ARG A 5 64.62 19.13 -14.46
C ARG A 5 63.16 19.35 -14.85
N LEU A 6 62.90 19.95 -16.01
CA LEU A 6 61.54 20.20 -16.52
C LEU A 6 60.99 19.05 -17.39
N LEU A 7 61.85 18.13 -17.85
CA LEU A 7 61.42 16.98 -18.66
C LEU A 7 60.97 15.77 -17.82
N ILE A 8 61.31 15.75 -16.52
CA ILE A 8 60.93 14.65 -15.60
C ILE A 8 59.60 14.96 -14.89
N LEU A 9 59.20 16.24 -14.82
CA LEU A 9 57.92 16.64 -14.23
C LEU A 9 56.72 16.52 -15.20
N SER A 10 56.99 16.35 -16.50
CA SER A 10 55.97 16.19 -17.55
C SER A 10 55.62 14.73 -17.84
N LEU A 11 56.36 13.76 -17.27
CA LEU A 11 56.12 12.33 -17.45
C LEU A 11 55.24 11.70 -16.34
N PHE A 12 54.81 12.48 -15.34
CA PHE A 12 54.05 11.99 -14.18
C PHE A 12 52.56 12.41 -14.19
N VAL A 13 52.04 12.94 -15.30
CA VAL A 13 50.64 13.42 -15.42
C VAL A 13 49.81 12.61 -16.43
N ILE A 14 50.34 11.51 -16.99
CA ILE A 14 49.57 10.61 -17.89
C ILE A 14 49.41 9.23 -17.25
N THR A 15 49.08 9.21 -15.97
CA THR A 15 48.29 8.12 -15.39
C THR A 15 46.90 8.67 -15.08
N ALA A 16 46.27 9.26 -16.10
CA ALA A 16 44.82 9.38 -16.11
C ALA A 16 44.31 7.94 -16.16
N SER A 17 44.02 7.45 -14.97
CA SER A 17 43.27 6.25 -14.63
C SER A 17 42.34 5.82 -15.77
N CYS A 18 42.83 4.96 -16.67
CA CYS A 18 41.97 4.00 -17.32
C CYS A 18 41.68 2.94 -16.27
N GLN A 19 40.80 3.27 -15.32
CA GLN A 19 40.08 2.24 -14.59
C GLN A 19 39.33 1.44 -15.64
N GLU A 20 39.47 0.11 -15.59
CA GLU A 20 38.63 -0.76 -16.41
C GLU A 20 37.16 -0.35 -16.21
N PRO A 21 36.34 -0.31 -17.29
CA PRO A 21 34.93 -0.01 -17.15
C PRO A 21 34.33 -0.98 -16.14
N VAL A 22 33.85 -0.45 -15.01
CA VAL A 22 33.10 -1.26 -14.05
C VAL A 22 31.82 -1.70 -14.76
N ASP A 23 31.57 -3.00 -14.81
CA ASP A 23 30.32 -3.53 -15.35
C ASP A 23 29.17 -3.16 -14.39
N TYR A 24 28.61 -1.98 -14.60
CA TYR A 24 27.52 -1.47 -13.78
C TYR A 24 26.18 -2.13 -14.09
N SER A 25 26.08 -2.96 -15.14
CA SER A 25 24.83 -3.61 -15.54
C SER A 25 24.28 -4.54 -14.45
N GLN A 26 25.15 -5.05 -13.59
CA GLN A 26 24.84 -5.96 -12.49
C GLN A 26 24.65 -5.26 -11.13
N VAL A 27 24.66 -3.92 -11.08
CA VAL A 27 24.55 -3.18 -9.81
C VAL A 27 23.14 -3.28 -9.22
N ILE A 28 22.12 -3.24 -10.08
CA ILE A 28 20.71 -3.42 -9.72
C ILE A 28 20.11 -4.50 -10.62
N THR A 29 20.07 -5.73 -10.11
CA THR A 29 19.51 -6.89 -10.83
C THR A 29 18.14 -7.28 -10.30
N ASP A 30 17.89 -7.10 -9.01
CA ASP A 30 16.67 -7.47 -8.31
C ASP A 30 15.89 -6.25 -7.78
N GLY A 31 14.77 -6.53 -7.11
CA GLY A 31 13.91 -5.54 -6.49
C GLY A 31 14.40 -4.95 -5.16
N SER A 32 15.61 -5.25 -4.69
CA SER A 32 16.04 -4.88 -3.32
C SER A 32 16.07 -3.38 -3.08
N TYR A 33 16.49 -2.58 -4.06
CA TYR A 33 16.49 -1.11 -3.94
C TYR A 33 15.07 -0.52 -3.96
N LEU A 34 14.18 -1.06 -4.80
CA LEU A 34 12.76 -0.67 -4.78
C LEU A 34 12.10 -1.03 -3.46
N SER A 35 12.41 -2.21 -2.91
CA SER A 35 11.91 -2.65 -1.60
C SER A 35 12.37 -1.70 -0.48
N ARG A 36 13.65 -1.32 -0.46
CA ARG A 36 14.20 -0.33 0.49
C ARG A 36 13.52 1.04 0.35
N ALA A 37 13.26 1.48 -0.88
CA ALA A 37 12.56 2.74 -1.13
C ALA A 37 11.11 2.69 -0.61
N GLN A 38 10.43 1.56 -0.80
CA GLN A 38 9.08 1.33 -0.29
C GLN A 38 9.03 1.25 1.24
N ASP A 39 9.99 0.59 1.87
CA ASP A 39 10.12 0.56 3.33
C ASP A 39 10.29 1.98 3.87
N ARG A 40 11.13 2.81 3.22
CA ARG A 40 11.28 4.21 3.62
C ARG A 40 9.98 5.01 3.45
N ILE A 41 9.26 4.85 2.33
CA ILE A 41 7.95 5.51 2.16
C ILE A 41 6.97 5.06 3.24
N THR A 42 7.00 3.78 3.62
CA THR A 42 6.18 3.24 4.72
C THR A 42 6.52 3.88 6.05
N GLU A 43 7.80 4.02 6.40
CA GLU A 43 8.24 4.69 7.62
C GLU A 43 7.76 6.15 7.68
N VAL A 44 7.82 6.86 6.55
CA VAL A 44 7.33 8.25 6.45
C VAL A 44 5.81 8.30 6.53
N ILE A 45 5.10 7.35 5.94
CA ILE A 45 3.63 7.23 6.08
C ILE A 45 3.21 7.11 7.54
N ILE A 46 3.95 6.32 8.33
CA ILE A 46 3.74 6.18 9.77
C ILE A 46 4.06 7.49 10.50
N HIS A 47 5.20 8.10 10.18
CA HIS A 47 5.66 9.35 10.79
C HIS A 47 4.65 10.49 10.58
N ASP A 48 4.13 10.61 9.36
CA ASP A 48 3.19 11.65 8.93
C ASP A 48 1.73 11.32 9.28
N ILE A 49 1.48 10.13 9.85
CA ILE A 49 0.17 9.66 10.32
C ILE A 49 -0.86 9.67 9.16
N PHE A 50 -0.45 9.19 7.99
CA PHE A 50 -1.36 9.04 6.86
C PHE A 50 -2.38 7.93 7.13
N SER A 51 -3.63 8.18 6.71
CA SER A 51 -4.72 7.21 6.85
C SER A 51 -4.55 6.02 5.91
N PRO A 52 -5.14 4.85 6.22
CA PRO A 52 -5.10 3.68 5.33
C PRO A 52 -5.44 3.96 3.85
N PRO A 53 -6.54 4.65 3.51
CA PRO A 53 -6.86 4.94 2.12
C PRO A 53 -5.85 5.92 1.46
N VAL A 54 -5.33 6.90 2.20
CA VAL A 54 -4.33 7.84 1.68
C VAL A 54 -2.98 7.15 1.48
N ALA A 55 -2.58 6.26 2.40
CA ALA A 55 -1.38 5.45 2.26
C ALA A 55 -1.42 4.60 0.98
N ALA A 56 -2.55 3.91 0.72
CA ALA A 56 -2.73 3.15 -0.52
C ALA A 56 -2.56 4.02 -1.78
N ARG A 57 -3.09 5.25 -1.78
CA ARG A 57 -2.89 6.21 -2.87
C ARG A 57 -1.42 6.54 -3.09
N ILE A 58 -0.66 6.80 -2.01
CA ILE A 58 0.79 7.11 -2.08
C ILE A 58 1.57 5.93 -2.70
N TYR A 59 1.35 4.71 -2.21
CA TYR A 59 2.02 3.51 -2.75
C TYR A 59 1.69 3.28 -4.22
N SER A 60 0.43 3.48 -4.61
CA SER A 60 -0.05 3.22 -5.97
C SER A 60 0.64 4.08 -7.00
N TYR A 61 0.67 5.40 -6.82
CA TYR A 61 1.32 6.29 -7.77
C TYR A 61 2.84 6.12 -7.77
N SER A 62 3.47 5.94 -6.58
CA SER A 62 4.92 5.71 -6.50
C SER A 62 5.34 4.46 -7.26
N SER A 63 4.60 3.37 -7.07
CA SER A 63 4.87 2.09 -7.74
C SER A 63 4.54 2.14 -9.22
N LEU A 64 3.48 2.85 -9.62
CA LEU A 64 3.14 3.09 -11.02
C LEU A 64 4.30 3.79 -11.75
N ALA A 65 4.89 4.83 -11.17
CA ALA A 65 6.03 5.52 -11.78
C ALA A 65 7.24 4.60 -11.99
N ALA A 66 7.55 3.74 -11.02
CA ALA A 66 8.61 2.73 -11.16
C ALA A 66 8.30 1.72 -12.28
N TYR A 67 7.04 1.29 -12.37
CA TYR A 67 6.57 0.32 -13.37
C TYR A 67 6.57 0.89 -14.78
N GLU A 68 6.21 2.16 -14.97
CA GLU A 68 6.23 2.79 -16.30
C GLU A 68 7.65 2.85 -16.88
N VAL A 69 8.68 2.99 -16.04
CA VAL A 69 10.08 2.82 -16.48
C VAL A 69 10.36 1.37 -16.89
N ALA A 70 9.86 0.38 -16.13
CA ALA A 70 10.00 -1.03 -16.50
C ALA A 70 9.36 -1.33 -17.86
N ALA A 71 8.13 -0.86 -18.09
CA ALA A 71 7.38 -0.99 -19.33
C ALA A 71 8.07 -0.30 -20.51
N ALA A 72 8.66 0.88 -20.31
CA ALA A 72 9.43 1.56 -21.34
C ALA A 72 10.73 0.82 -21.69
N SER A 73 11.28 0.03 -20.76
CA SER A 73 12.60 -0.61 -20.90
C SER A 73 12.58 -2.01 -21.51
N ASP A 74 11.43 -2.67 -21.51
CA ASP A 74 11.32 -4.06 -21.91
C ASP A 74 10.00 -4.30 -22.65
N PRO A 75 10.02 -4.70 -23.94
CA PRO A 75 8.82 -4.94 -24.73
C PRO A 75 7.96 -6.11 -24.21
N ALA A 76 8.45 -6.91 -23.26
CA ALA A 76 7.66 -7.91 -22.56
C ALA A 76 6.66 -7.30 -21.56
N TYR A 77 6.74 -5.99 -21.31
CA TYR A 77 5.83 -5.25 -20.44
C TYR A 77 5.09 -4.16 -21.23
N GLN A 78 3.85 -3.89 -20.83
CA GLN A 78 3.00 -2.87 -21.46
C GLN A 78 2.67 -1.77 -20.46
N SER A 79 2.77 -0.51 -20.89
CA SER A 79 2.41 0.66 -20.08
C SER A 79 0.98 0.56 -19.55
N LEU A 80 0.78 0.86 -18.27
CA LEU A 80 -0.55 0.96 -17.67
C LEU A 80 -1.17 2.34 -17.94
N LEU A 81 -0.37 3.37 -18.19
CA LEU A 81 -0.87 4.66 -18.68
C LEU A 81 -1.57 4.50 -20.04
N GLY A 82 -2.81 4.97 -20.12
CA GLY A 82 -3.73 4.73 -21.22
C GLY A 82 -4.66 3.52 -21.01
N GLN A 83 -4.37 2.64 -20.05
CA GLN A 83 -5.29 1.59 -19.59
C GLN A 83 -6.06 2.03 -18.33
N LEU A 84 -5.42 2.81 -17.46
CA LEU A 84 -6.01 3.33 -16.24
C LEU A 84 -7.01 4.47 -16.55
N LYS A 85 -8.07 4.56 -15.75
CA LYS A 85 -9.15 5.52 -15.92
C LYS A 85 -8.66 6.96 -15.96
N ASP A 86 -9.03 7.68 -17.02
CA ASP A 86 -8.64 9.07 -17.28
C ASP A 86 -7.11 9.29 -17.39
N SER A 87 -6.32 8.23 -17.53
CA SER A 87 -4.89 8.34 -17.86
C SER A 87 -4.71 8.49 -19.36
N GLU A 88 -3.82 9.39 -19.76
CA GLU A 88 -3.43 9.53 -21.16
C GLU A 88 -2.44 8.41 -21.51
N SER A 89 -2.51 7.89 -22.74
CA SER A 89 -1.48 6.97 -23.22
C SER A 89 -0.19 7.75 -23.47
N VAL A 90 0.88 7.39 -22.76
CA VAL A 90 2.18 8.03 -22.85
C VAL A 90 3.21 7.00 -23.34
N SER A 91 4.00 7.36 -24.35
CA SER A 91 5.10 6.54 -24.83
C SER A 91 6.42 7.18 -24.43
N PHE A 92 7.12 6.57 -23.49
CA PHE A 92 8.45 7.00 -23.10
C PHE A 92 9.51 6.40 -24.04
N THR A 93 10.41 7.23 -24.54
CA THR A 93 11.56 6.76 -25.32
C THR A 93 12.79 6.85 -24.44
N ILE A 94 13.42 5.71 -24.16
CA ILE A 94 14.62 5.67 -23.31
C ILE A 94 15.79 6.36 -24.03
N PRO A 95 16.33 7.46 -23.50
CA PRO A 95 17.51 8.11 -24.06
C PRO A 95 18.76 7.20 -24.06
N GLU A 96 19.75 7.54 -24.89
CA GLU A 96 21.06 6.91 -24.80
C GLU A 96 21.65 7.06 -23.39
N LYS A 97 22.37 6.04 -22.93
CA LYS A 97 23.06 6.01 -21.62
C LYS A 97 22.17 5.97 -20.38
N VAL A 98 20.85 5.82 -20.50
CA VAL A 98 20.01 5.52 -19.33
C VAL A 98 20.26 4.10 -18.85
N TYR A 99 20.37 3.94 -17.53
CA TYR A 99 20.32 2.67 -16.82
C TYR A 99 18.92 2.50 -16.20
N PRO A 100 18.02 1.73 -16.86
CA PRO A 100 16.61 1.67 -16.48
C PRO A 100 16.29 1.33 -15.02
N PRO A 101 16.97 0.39 -14.33
CA PRO A 101 16.66 0.12 -12.93
C PRO A 101 16.95 1.32 -12.00
N LEU A 102 17.97 2.13 -12.30
CA LEU A 102 18.20 3.39 -11.57
C LEU A 102 17.12 4.42 -11.88
N ALA A 103 16.71 4.54 -13.15
CA ALA A 103 15.62 5.43 -13.53
C ALA A 103 14.28 5.02 -12.88
N SER A 104 14.00 3.72 -12.75
CA SER A 104 12.81 3.19 -12.08
C SER A 104 12.81 3.54 -10.58
N LEU A 105 13.96 3.37 -9.92
CA LEU A 105 14.14 3.77 -8.54
C LEU A 105 13.98 5.29 -8.35
N ALA A 106 14.52 6.09 -9.27
CA ALA A 106 14.38 7.54 -9.25
C ALA A 106 12.92 7.99 -9.42
N ALA A 107 12.21 7.38 -10.37
CA ALA A 107 10.79 7.63 -10.60
C ALA A 107 9.94 7.31 -9.35
N TYR A 108 10.27 6.21 -8.66
CA TYR A 108 9.63 5.83 -7.39
C TYR A 108 9.84 6.89 -6.31
N TYR A 109 11.10 7.26 -6.04
CA TYR A 109 11.43 8.26 -5.02
C TYR A 109 10.78 9.60 -5.31
N GLN A 110 10.90 10.08 -6.55
CA GLN A 110 10.36 11.38 -6.94
C GLN A 110 8.85 11.45 -6.75
N THR A 111 8.14 10.41 -7.18
CA THR A 111 6.68 10.34 -7.05
C THR A 111 6.27 10.18 -5.59
N GLY A 112 6.94 9.33 -4.82
CA GLY A 112 6.65 9.12 -3.40
C GLY A 112 6.88 10.38 -2.56
N THR A 113 8.01 11.06 -2.75
CA THR A 113 8.33 12.32 -2.06
C THR A 113 7.27 13.39 -2.33
N ALA A 114 6.80 13.51 -3.57
CA ALA A 114 5.79 14.50 -3.95
C ALA A 114 4.40 14.28 -3.32
N LEU A 115 4.18 13.16 -2.62
CA LEU A 115 2.88 12.77 -2.07
C LEU A 115 2.86 12.68 -0.53
N ILE A 116 3.97 12.99 0.15
CA ILE A 116 4.11 12.96 1.62
C ILE A 116 4.45 14.34 2.18
N PHE A 117 4.57 14.50 3.51
CA PHE A 117 4.89 15.79 4.14
C PHE A 117 6.36 15.90 4.55
N SER A 118 6.90 14.85 5.17
CA SER A 118 8.31 14.79 5.60
C SER A 118 9.26 14.40 4.44
N GLU A 119 9.33 15.27 3.43
CA GLU A 119 10.16 15.09 2.23
C GLU A 119 11.63 14.82 2.57
N ASP A 120 12.16 15.54 3.55
CA ASP A 120 13.55 15.45 4.01
C ASP A 120 13.96 14.03 4.43
N MET A 121 13.05 13.26 5.02
CA MET A 121 13.31 11.87 5.43
C MET A 121 13.49 10.95 4.22
N VAL A 122 12.70 11.15 3.16
CA VAL A 122 12.80 10.37 1.91
C VAL A 122 14.05 10.80 1.15
N GLU A 123 14.29 12.11 1.04
CA GLU A 123 15.45 12.67 0.34
C GLU A 123 16.77 12.21 0.98
N ALA A 124 16.89 12.26 2.30
CA ALA A 124 18.09 11.81 2.99
C ALA A 124 18.40 10.32 2.73
N HIS A 125 17.36 9.48 2.66
CA HIS A 125 17.53 8.07 2.32
C HIS A 125 17.88 7.85 0.85
N ARG A 126 17.17 8.52 -0.07
CA ARG A 126 17.44 8.52 -1.50
C ARG A 126 18.88 8.90 -1.77
N ASP A 127 19.36 9.99 -1.18
CA ASP A 127 20.71 10.49 -1.40
C ASP A 127 21.77 9.51 -0.90
N GLY A 128 21.54 8.86 0.25
CA GLY A 128 22.41 7.77 0.73
C GLY A 128 22.44 6.56 -0.21
N VAL A 129 21.30 6.15 -0.76
CA VAL A 129 21.21 5.08 -1.77
C VAL A 129 21.91 5.49 -3.07
N TYR A 130 21.80 6.74 -3.47
CA TYR A 130 22.44 7.27 -4.67
C TYR A 130 23.96 7.33 -4.54
N GLU A 131 24.49 7.72 -3.38
CA GLU A 131 25.93 7.63 -3.12
C GLU A 131 26.41 6.17 -3.13
N GLU A 132 25.67 5.24 -2.51
CA GLU A 132 25.98 3.80 -2.58
C GLU A 132 26.06 3.30 -4.04
N LEU A 133 25.12 3.70 -4.89
CA LEU A 133 25.08 3.30 -6.30
C LEU A 133 26.22 3.93 -7.13
N LYS A 134 26.61 5.17 -6.84
CA LYS A 134 27.78 5.81 -7.46
C LYS A 134 29.08 5.09 -7.07
N GLU A 135 29.23 4.72 -5.81
CA GLU A 135 30.39 3.95 -5.31
C GLU A 135 30.51 2.58 -5.97
N LYS A 136 29.38 1.97 -6.39
CA LYS A 136 29.34 0.74 -7.17
C LYS A 136 29.73 0.91 -8.65
N GLY A 137 30.11 2.11 -9.07
CA GLY A 137 30.77 2.35 -10.36
C GLY A 137 29.83 2.71 -11.52
N ILE A 138 28.59 3.13 -11.24
CA ILE A 138 27.72 3.71 -12.29
C ILE A 138 28.36 5.01 -12.79
N PRO A 139 28.66 5.13 -14.10
CA PRO A 139 29.26 6.35 -14.65
C PRO A 139 28.39 7.59 -14.42
N LYS A 140 29.02 8.74 -14.21
CA LYS A 140 28.32 9.99 -13.88
C LYS A 140 27.27 10.38 -14.93
N ASP A 141 27.60 10.28 -16.22
CA ASP A 141 26.69 10.62 -17.31
C ASP A 141 25.52 9.64 -17.42
N VAL A 142 25.75 8.35 -17.18
CA VAL A 142 24.69 7.32 -17.07
C VAL A 142 23.78 7.61 -15.88
N PHE A 143 24.36 7.97 -14.74
CA PHE A 143 23.63 8.27 -13.51
C PHE A 143 22.70 9.48 -13.70
N GLU A 144 23.25 10.59 -14.19
CA GLU A 144 22.50 11.83 -14.47
C GLU A 144 21.37 11.59 -15.48
N ALA A 145 21.65 10.92 -16.61
CA ALA A 145 20.64 10.58 -17.61
C ALA A 145 19.53 9.69 -17.04
N SER A 146 19.87 8.73 -16.15
CA SER A 146 18.88 7.85 -15.52
C SER A 146 17.97 8.62 -14.55
N LEU A 147 18.52 9.56 -13.79
CA LEU A 147 17.72 10.41 -12.91
C LEU A 147 16.79 11.33 -13.72
N GLU A 148 17.28 11.94 -14.80
CA GLU A 148 16.47 12.80 -15.68
C GLU A 148 15.32 12.03 -16.31
N PHE A 149 15.57 10.82 -16.81
CA PHE A 149 14.51 9.96 -17.36
C PHE A 149 13.52 9.50 -16.29
N GLY A 150 14.00 9.15 -15.10
CA GLY A 150 13.13 8.83 -13.96
C GLY A 150 12.23 10.00 -13.55
N GLN A 151 12.75 11.23 -13.60
CA GLN A 151 12.00 12.46 -13.36
C GLN A 151 10.91 12.67 -14.42
N GLU A 152 11.22 12.47 -15.70
CA GLU A 152 10.24 12.60 -16.80
C GLU A 152 9.03 11.67 -16.57
N VAL A 153 9.28 10.40 -16.23
CA VAL A 153 8.22 9.43 -15.94
C VAL A 153 7.46 9.80 -14.67
N ALA A 154 8.15 10.21 -13.61
CA ALA A 154 7.51 10.67 -12.37
C ALA A 154 6.60 11.88 -12.62
N ASP A 155 7.03 12.85 -13.43
CA ASP A 155 6.26 14.05 -13.74
C ASP A 155 4.95 13.70 -14.46
N ALA A 156 4.97 12.73 -15.37
CA ALA A 156 3.76 12.24 -16.03
C ALA A 156 2.78 11.60 -15.02
N VAL A 157 3.28 10.76 -14.11
CA VAL A 157 2.45 10.09 -13.09
C VAL A 157 1.94 11.09 -12.04
N ILE A 158 2.75 12.04 -11.61
CA ILE A 158 2.35 13.13 -10.71
C ILE A 158 1.29 14.02 -11.38
N ALA A 159 1.44 14.34 -12.67
CA ALA A 159 0.44 15.10 -13.41
C ALA A 159 -0.90 14.36 -13.50
N TYR A 160 -0.86 13.03 -13.66
CA TYR A 160 -2.05 12.18 -13.61
C TYR A 160 -2.67 12.13 -12.20
N SER A 161 -1.85 12.04 -11.15
CA SER A 161 -2.33 11.99 -9.75
C SER A 161 -2.98 13.29 -9.28
N LYS A 162 -2.53 14.45 -9.78
CA LYS A 162 -3.11 15.77 -9.46
C LYS A 162 -4.55 15.94 -9.92
N LYS A 163 -5.04 15.10 -10.83
CA LYS A 163 -6.40 15.16 -11.40
C LYS A 163 -7.37 14.14 -10.77
N ASP A 164 -7.00 13.51 -9.65
CA ASP A 164 -7.77 12.42 -9.05
C ASP A 164 -8.78 12.83 -7.98
N ASN A 165 -9.02 14.14 -7.85
CA ASN A 165 -9.94 14.76 -6.88
C ASN A 165 -9.45 14.71 -5.41
N TYR A 166 -8.22 14.24 -5.12
CA TYR A 166 -7.68 14.21 -3.76
C TYR A 166 -7.46 15.61 -3.17
N HIS A 167 -6.93 16.54 -3.96
CA HIS A 167 -6.66 17.90 -3.51
C HIS A 167 -7.96 18.64 -3.16
N GLU A 168 -8.94 18.56 -4.04
CA GLU A 168 -10.27 19.14 -3.87
C GLU A 168 -10.96 18.55 -2.63
N SER A 169 -10.86 17.24 -2.43
CA SER A 169 -11.50 16.56 -1.31
C SER A 169 -10.98 16.99 0.06
N ARG A 170 -9.78 17.59 0.15
CA ARG A 170 -9.23 18.13 1.42
C ARG A 170 -10.07 19.28 1.98
N SER A 171 -10.89 19.91 1.15
CA SER A 171 -11.80 21.01 1.53
C SER A 171 -13.24 20.58 1.77
N PHE A 172 -13.57 19.30 1.54
CA PHE A 172 -14.93 18.80 1.72
C PHE A 172 -15.33 18.76 3.20
N PRO A 173 -16.63 18.87 3.53
CA PRO A 173 -17.09 18.90 4.91
C PRO A 173 -16.75 17.59 5.63
N LYS A 174 -16.43 17.68 6.91
CA LYS A 174 -16.22 16.50 7.77
C LYS A 174 -17.51 15.71 7.94
N TYR A 175 -17.40 14.45 8.35
CA TYR A 175 -18.57 13.65 8.71
C TYR A 175 -19.30 14.29 9.90
N THR A 176 -20.62 14.39 9.80
CA THR A 176 -21.47 14.90 10.87
C THR A 176 -22.13 13.74 11.59
N VAL A 177 -21.85 13.60 12.89
CA VAL A 177 -22.50 12.58 13.74
C VAL A 177 -23.99 12.88 13.85
N THR A 178 -24.83 11.90 13.55
CA THR A 178 -26.29 12.07 13.50
C THR A 178 -27.01 11.74 14.81
N ASN A 179 -26.36 10.98 15.71
CA ASN A 179 -26.94 10.43 16.93
C ASN A 179 -28.22 9.59 16.70
N LEU A 180 -28.42 9.07 15.48
CA LEU A 180 -29.51 8.14 15.20
C LEU A 180 -29.10 6.73 15.66
N PRO A 181 -30.04 5.92 16.20
CA PRO A 181 -29.75 4.54 16.59
C PRO A 181 -29.10 3.75 15.46
N GLY A 182 -28.02 3.03 15.78
CA GLY A 182 -27.27 2.21 14.83
C GLY A 182 -26.32 2.96 13.90
N THR A 183 -26.26 4.29 13.96
CA THR A 183 -25.28 5.06 13.19
C THR A 183 -23.94 5.15 13.91
N TRP A 184 -22.86 5.30 13.13
CA TRP A 184 -21.51 5.38 13.65
C TRP A 184 -21.29 6.68 14.44
N GLU A 185 -20.65 6.50 15.59
CA GLU A 185 -20.19 7.53 16.50
C GLU A 185 -18.69 7.34 16.78
N PRO A 186 -17.94 8.42 17.05
CA PRO A 186 -16.56 8.31 17.50
C PRO A 186 -16.44 7.44 18.75
N THR A 187 -15.43 6.58 18.79
CA THR A 187 -15.22 5.63 19.90
C THR A 187 -14.11 6.10 20.84
N PRO A 188 -14.16 5.69 22.13
CA PRO A 188 -13.04 5.87 23.05
C PRO A 188 -11.73 5.25 22.53
N PRO A 189 -10.59 5.65 23.12
CA PRO A 189 -10.43 6.75 24.06
C PRO A 189 -10.34 8.13 23.40
N ALA A 190 -10.07 8.21 22.09
CA ALA A 190 -9.72 9.46 21.42
C ALA A 190 -10.92 10.21 20.82
N TYR A 191 -12.04 9.53 20.54
CA TYR A 191 -13.23 10.12 19.93
C TYR A 191 -12.91 10.93 18.67
N MET A 192 -12.02 10.40 17.83
CA MET A 192 -11.57 11.05 16.60
C MET A 192 -12.71 11.17 15.57
N GLU A 193 -12.63 12.21 14.75
CA GLU A 193 -13.53 12.40 13.62
C GLU A 193 -13.40 11.25 12.60
N GLY A 194 -14.49 10.98 11.89
CA GLY A 194 -14.53 9.94 10.87
C GLY A 194 -13.51 10.19 9.75
N ILE A 195 -12.64 9.21 9.51
CA ILE A 195 -11.54 9.32 8.55
C ILE A 195 -12.00 9.20 7.10
N GLU A 196 -11.70 10.24 6.32
CA GLU A 196 -11.91 10.29 4.86
C GLU A 196 -13.37 10.04 4.40
N PRO A 197 -14.37 10.81 4.90
CA PRO A 197 -15.77 10.56 4.61
C PRO A 197 -16.18 10.68 3.14
N HIS A 198 -15.31 11.28 2.32
CA HIS A 198 -15.53 11.47 0.89
C HIS A 198 -14.51 10.71 0.05
N TRP A 199 -13.88 9.65 0.59
CA TRP A 199 -12.93 8.86 -0.19
C TRP A 199 -13.56 8.22 -1.44
N ASN A 200 -14.87 8.00 -1.42
CA ASN A 200 -15.63 7.56 -2.59
C ASN A 200 -15.71 8.59 -3.75
N LYS A 201 -15.15 9.79 -3.56
CA LYS A 201 -15.02 10.83 -4.60
C LYS A 201 -13.64 10.85 -5.25
N ILE A 202 -12.68 10.10 -4.73
CA ILE A 202 -11.35 9.97 -5.34
C ILE A 202 -11.50 9.14 -6.63
N ARG A 203 -10.79 9.54 -7.68
CA ARG A 203 -10.77 8.80 -8.94
C ARG A 203 -10.23 7.39 -8.70
N THR A 204 -10.95 6.41 -9.21
CA THR A 204 -10.56 5.01 -9.27
C THR A 204 -9.54 4.80 -10.39
N PHE A 205 -8.67 3.80 -10.26
CA PHE A 205 -7.73 3.42 -11.32
C PHE A 205 -8.39 2.57 -12.41
N VAL A 206 -9.25 1.60 -12.04
CA VAL A 206 -9.76 0.60 -12.98
C VAL A 206 -11.27 0.35 -12.83
N ILE A 207 -11.80 0.32 -11.61
CA ILE A 207 -13.25 0.17 -11.41
C ILE A 207 -13.98 1.40 -11.95
N ASP A 208 -15.16 1.20 -12.53
CA ASP A 208 -15.95 2.23 -13.20
C ASP A 208 -16.38 3.35 -12.26
N SER A 209 -16.72 2.98 -11.02
CA SER A 209 -17.13 3.91 -9.96
C SER A 209 -16.91 3.28 -8.58
N ALA A 210 -16.82 4.12 -7.55
CA ALA A 210 -16.70 3.66 -6.16
C ALA A 210 -17.83 2.70 -5.73
N ALA A 211 -19.02 2.86 -6.31
CA ALA A 211 -20.19 2.04 -5.99
C ALA A 211 -20.35 0.80 -6.89
N GLN A 212 -19.40 0.50 -7.78
CA GLN A 212 -19.52 -0.62 -8.73
C GLN A 212 -19.76 -1.96 -8.03
N PHE A 213 -19.07 -2.18 -6.91
CA PHE A 213 -19.20 -3.37 -6.08
C PHE A 213 -19.90 -3.06 -4.77
N LYS A 214 -21.10 -2.46 -4.86
CA LYS A 214 -21.95 -2.29 -3.69
C LYS A 214 -22.33 -3.66 -3.12
N VAL A 215 -22.07 -3.82 -1.82
CA VAL A 215 -22.33 -5.06 -1.07
C VAL A 215 -23.77 -5.14 -0.56
N SER A 216 -24.13 -6.29 0.00
CA SER A 216 -25.37 -6.42 0.76
C SER A 216 -25.32 -5.53 2.01
N PRO A 217 -26.43 -4.88 2.40
CA PRO A 217 -26.47 -4.08 3.62
C PRO A 217 -26.26 -4.99 4.86
N PRO A 218 -25.71 -4.45 5.96
CA PRO A 218 -25.60 -5.18 7.21
C PRO A 218 -27.01 -5.48 7.78
N PRO A 219 -27.14 -6.45 8.71
CA PRO A 219 -28.40 -6.66 9.42
C PRO A 219 -28.94 -5.33 9.99
N PRO A 220 -30.25 -5.03 9.85
CA PRO A 220 -30.82 -3.79 10.38
C PRO A 220 -30.61 -3.70 11.89
N PHE A 221 -30.19 -2.53 12.37
CA PHE A 221 -30.02 -2.28 13.80
C PHE A 221 -31.29 -2.64 14.58
N SER A 222 -31.11 -3.36 15.68
CA SER A 222 -32.17 -3.71 16.62
C SER A 222 -31.55 -3.99 17.98
N THR A 223 -32.27 -3.67 19.05
CA THR A 223 -31.90 -4.01 20.44
C THR A 223 -32.63 -5.24 20.96
N ASP A 224 -33.47 -5.88 20.14
CA ASP A 224 -34.15 -7.12 20.47
C ASP A 224 -33.12 -8.27 20.52
N PRO A 225 -32.99 -8.99 21.66
CA PRO A 225 -32.08 -10.13 21.79
C PRO A 225 -32.25 -11.25 20.75
N ASP A 226 -33.46 -11.38 20.17
CA ASP A 226 -33.75 -12.40 19.15
C ASP A 226 -33.45 -11.92 17.72
N SER A 227 -33.09 -10.65 17.55
CA SER A 227 -32.78 -10.05 16.24
C SER A 227 -31.44 -10.50 15.66
N ASP A 228 -31.31 -10.42 14.33
CA ASP A 228 -30.06 -10.79 13.66
C ASP A 228 -28.91 -9.83 13.98
N PHE A 229 -29.19 -8.55 14.26
CA PHE A 229 -28.18 -7.60 14.69
C PHE A 229 -27.61 -7.94 16.07
N TYR A 230 -28.49 -8.28 17.03
CA TYR A 230 -28.03 -8.72 18.35
C TYR A 230 -27.16 -9.98 18.24
N LYS A 231 -27.55 -10.96 17.42
CA LYS A 231 -26.77 -12.20 17.23
C LYS A 231 -25.37 -11.94 16.71
N VAL A 232 -25.20 -11.09 15.68
CA VAL A 232 -23.86 -10.78 15.14
C VAL A 232 -23.03 -9.94 16.12
N ALA A 233 -23.65 -9.09 16.94
CA ALA A 233 -22.93 -8.39 18.00
C ALA A 233 -22.51 -9.32 19.15
N TYR A 234 -23.39 -10.25 19.53
CA TYR A 234 -23.10 -11.26 20.54
C TYR A 234 -21.99 -12.23 20.08
N GLU A 235 -21.91 -12.54 18.79
CA GLU A 235 -20.80 -13.30 18.22
C GLU A 235 -19.45 -12.60 18.45
N VAL A 236 -19.38 -11.27 18.29
CA VAL A 236 -18.17 -10.48 18.60
C VAL A 236 -17.84 -10.53 20.08
N TYR A 237 -18.86 -10.34 20.94
CA TYR A 237 -18.71 -10.43 22.40
C TYR A 237 -18.13 -11.78 22.82
N GLU A 238 -18.70 -12.88 22.31
CA GLU A 238 -18.22 -14.23 22.62
C GLU A 238 -16.83 -14.51 22.06
N ALA A 239 -16.52 -14.05 20.83
CA ALA A 239 -15.21 -14.24 20.21
C ALA A 239 -14.09 -13.61 21.05
N VAL A 240 -14.29 -12.38 21.55
CA VAL A 240 -13.33 -11.71 22.41
C VAL A 240 -13.22 -12.38 23.78
N ASN A 241 -14.35 -12.71 24.41
CA ASN A 241 -14.34 -13.31 25.76
C ASN A 241 -13.77 -14.74 25.80
N LYS A 242 -13.76 -15.43 24.65
CA LYS A 242 -13.20 -16.78 24.51
C LYS A 242 -11.83 -16.80 23.82
N ALA A 243 -11.32 -15.65 23.39
CA ALA A 243 -10.06 -15.55 22.65
C ALA A 243 -8.90 -16.17 23.44
N GLY A 244 -8.21 -17.13 22.82
CA GLY A 244 -6.96 -17.67 23.31
C GLY A 244 -5.77 -16.85 22.83
N LYS A 245 -4.58 -17.36 23.10
CA LYS A 245 -3.33 -16.71 22.70
C LYS A 245 -3.23 -16.52 21.18
N GLU A 246 -3.62 -17.53 20.40
CA GLU A 246 -3.49 -17.46 18.94
C GLU A 246 -4.43 -16.42 18.33
N GLU A 247 -5.68 -16.35 18.79
CA GLU A 247 -6.64 -15.34 18.32
C GLU A 247 -6.16 -13.91 18.64
N ILE A 248 -5.58 -13.71 19.83
CA ILE A 248 -4.97 -12.43 20.23
C ILE A 248 -3.77 -12.11 19.34
N ASP A 249 -2.87 -13.07 19.11
CA ASP A 249 -1.69 -12.85 18.29
C ASP A 249 -2.06 -12.54 16.83
N ILE A 250 -3.05 -13.24 16.27
CA ILE A 250 -3.61 -12.96 14.94
C ILE A 250 -4.22 -11.55 14.90
N ALA A 251 -5.02 -11.18 15.89
CA ALA A 251 -5.62 -9.84 15.97
C ALA A 251 -4.54 -8.75 16.02
N MET A 252 -3.50 -8.94 16.83
CA MET A 252 -2.41 -7.98 16.98
C MET A 252 -1.52 -7.90 15.74
N PHE A 253 -1.24 -9.03 15.09
CA PHE A 253 -0.45 -9.10 13.87
C PHE A 253 -1.07 -8.30 12.73
N TRP A 254 -2.39 -8.43 12.57
CA TRP A 254 -3.14 -7.75 11.52
C TRP A 254 -3.80 -6.46 11.98
N ASP A 255 -3.46 -5.89 13.15
CA ASP A 255 -4.14 -4.67 13.65
C ASP A 255 -3.98 -3.50 12.67
N CYS A 256 -2.72 -3.25 12.27
CA CYS A 256 -2.28 -2.25 11.30
C CYS A 256 -3.03 -0.89 11.44
N ASN A 257 -3.26 -0.47 12.68
CA ASN A 257 -3.99 0.75 13.02
C ASN A 257 -3.01 1.87 13.43
N PRO A 258 -2.73 2.87 12.58
CA PRO A 258 -1.81 3.97 12.91
C PRO A 258 -2.39 4.95 13.95
N TYR A 259 -3.64 4.77 14.37
CA TYR A 259 -4.34 5.62 15.33
C TYR A 259 -4.40 5.05 16.73
N LYS A 260 -3.68 3.95 17.02
CA LYS A 260 -3.70 3.38 18.36
C LYS A 260 -3.09 4.36 19.34
N MET A 261 -3.91 4.84 20.28
CA MET A 261 -3.57 5.87 21.26
C MET A 261 -3.47 5.25 22.65
N ASN A 262 -2.32 5.44 23.28
CA ASN A 262 -2.11 5.11 24.67
C ASN A 262 -2.35 6.33 25.56
N ILE A 263 -3.21 6.17 26.57
CA ILE A 263 -3.46 7.20 27.59
C ILE A 263 -2.89 6.74 28.93
N LYS A 264 -1.90 7.46 29.46
CA LYS A 264 -1.34 7.23 30.79
C LYS A 264 -1.34 8.52 31.59
N GLY A 265 -2.35 8.70 32.44
CA GLY A 265 -2.59 9.96 33.15
C GLY A 265 -2.93 11.08 32.16
N HIS A 266 -2.15 12.16 32.16
CA HIS A 266 -2.32 13.29 31.24
C HIS A 266 -1.53 13.14 29.93
N VAL A 267 -0.80 12.04 29.73
CA VAL A 267 0.04 11.81 28.54
C VAL A 267 -0.73 10.94 27.55
N MET A 268 -0.83 11.43 26.31
CA MET A 268 -1.37 10.69 25.17
C MET A 268 -0.26 10.49 24.14
N PHE A 269 -0.04 9.27 23.67
CA PHE A 269 0.93 8.99 22.60
C PHE A 269 0.44 7.88 21.67
N ALA A 270 0.72 8.02 20.38
CA ALA A 270 0.38 7.02 19.36
C ALA A 270 1.42 5.90 19.29
N GLU A 271 0.98 4.67 19.01
CA GLU A 271 1.87 3.58 18.60
C GLU A 271 2.19 3.67 17.11
N LYS A 272 3.46 3.47 16.76
CA LYS A 272 3.90 3.39 15.36
C LYS A 272 3.52 2.04 14.78
N LYS A 273 2.53 2.04 13.88
CA LYS A 273 2.07 0.85 13.15
C LYS A 273 1.89 1.16 11.68
N ILE A 274 2.15 0.18 10.82
CA ILE A 274 1.82 0.28 9.39
C ILE A 274 0.31 0.30 9.19
N THR A 275 -0.10 0.73 8.00
CA THR A 275 -1.48 0.57 7.53
C THR A 275 -1.63 -0.76 6.79
N PRO A 276 -2.85 -1.27 6.59
CA PRO A 276 -3.06 -2.54 5.88
C PRO A 276 -2.54 -2.48 4.44
N GLY A 277 -2.61 -1.31 3.79
CA GLY A 277 -2.00 -1.10 2.49
C GLY A 277 -0.48 -1.27 2.55
N GLY A 278 0.19 -0.68 3.55
CA GLY A 278 1.63 -0.85 3.74
C GLY A 278 2.04 -2.29 3.99
N HIS A 279 1.26 -3.03 4.79
CA HIS A 279 1.48 -4.46 5.03
C HIS A 279 1.47 -5.27 3.74
N TRP A 280 0.44 -5.11 2.91
CA TRP A 280 0.34 -5.82 1.62
C TRP A 280 1.40 -5.38 0.60
N MET A 281 1.83 -4.12 0.63
CA MET A 281 2.97 -3.68 -0.17
C MET A 281 4.26 -4.37 0.30
N SER A 282 4.50 -4.51 1.61
CA SER A 282 5.62 -5.28 2.15
C SER A 282 5.54 -6.77 1.78
N ILE A 283 4.34 -7.39 1.81
CA ILE A 283 4.14 -8.76 1.34
C ILE A 283 4.48 -8.89 -0.15
N ALA A 284 4.10 -7.93 -0.99
CA ALA A 284 4.46 -7.92 -2.41
C ALA A 284 5.98 -7.87 -2.62
N ALA A 285 6.70 -7.07 -1.83
CA ALA A 285 8.17 -7.02 -1.86
C ALA A 285 8.82 -8.32 -1.36
N ILE A 286 8.28 -8.92 -0.29
CA ILE A 286 8.71 -10.23 0.21
C ILE A 286 8.50 -11.30 -0.86
N ALA A 287 7.33 -11.33 -1.51
CA ALA A 287 7.02 -12.29 -2.56
C ALA A 287 7.97 -12.17 -3.75
N ALA A 288 8.24 -10.95 -4.21
CA ALA A 288 9.20 -10.71 -5.28
C ALA A 288 10.60 -11.22 -4.92
N LYS A 289 11.06 -10.97 -3.68
CA LYS A 289 12.34 -11.49 -3.18
C LYS A 289 12.34 -13.02 -3.08
N THR A 290 11.29 -13.62 -2.53
CA THR A 290 11.15 -15.08 -2.37
C THR A 290 11.13 -15.79 -3.72
N ALA A 291 10.46 -15.19 -4.72
CA ALA A 291 10.43 -15.69 -6.09
C ALA A 291 11.74 -15.44 -6.86
N ASN A 292 12.70 -14.71 -6.27
CA ASN A 292 13.97 -14.33 -6.88
C ASN A 292 13.79 -13.69 -8.27
N VAL A 293 12.83 -12.78 -8.38
CA VAL A 293 12.52 -12.09 -9.65
C VAL A 293 13.35 -10.81 -9.81
N ASP A 294 13.47 -10.35 -11.05
CA ASP A 294 14.19 -9.12 -11.37
C ASP A 294 13.45 -7.85 -10.90
N TRP A 295 14.12 -6.71 -11.05
CA TRP A 295 13.55 -5.41 -10.67
C TRP A 295 12.27 -5.05 -11.45
N LYS A 296 12.12 -5.50 -12.71
CA LYS A 296 10.95 -5.21 -13.55
C LYS A 296 9.71 -5.95 -13.04
N LYS A 297 9.86 -7.24 -12.76
CA LYS A 297 8.79 -8.06 -12.17
C LYS A 297 8.47 -7.61 -10.73
N THR A 298 9.46 -7.11 -9.99
CA THR A 298 9.21 -6.44 -8.70
C THR A 298 8.36 -5.18 -8.88
N ALA A 299 8.74 -4.28 -9.81
CA ALA A 299 7.96 -3.08 -10.09
C ALA A 299 6.52 -3.40 -10.54
N GLU A 300 6.34 -4.46 -11.35
CA GLU A 300 5.01 -5.00 -11.72
C GLU A 300 4.20 -5.42 -10.48
N ALA A 301 4.80 -6.21 -9.59
CA ALA A 301 4.14 -6.67 -8.37
C ALA A 301 3.71 -5.51 -7.47
N LEU A 302 4.59 -4.52 -7.26
CA LEU A 302 4.26 -3.34 -6.44
C LEU A 302 3.16 -2.49 -7.09
N ALA A 303 3.26 -2.20 -8.39
CA ALA A 303 2.28 -1.35 -9.09
C ALA A 303 0.89 -1.98 -9.13
N MET A 304 0.78 -3.26 -9.49
CA MET A 304 -0.50 -3.96 -9.56
C MET A 304 -1.12 -4.14 -8.17
N THR A 305 -0.31 -4.39 -7.14
CA THR A 305 -0.79 -4.46 -5.75
C THR A 305 -1.29 -3.09 -5.29
N GLY A 306 -0.55 -2.01 -5.55
CA GLY A 306 -0.96 -0.65 -5.25
C GLY A 306 -2.31 -0.29 -5.90
N VAL A 307 -2.43 -0.46 -7.23
CA VAL A 307 -3.68 -0.22 -7.98
C VAL A 307 -4.86 -0.97 -7.35
N SER A 308 -4.65 -2.24 -6.97
CA SER A 308 -5.68 -3.07 -6.32
C SER A 308 -6.07 -2.58 -4.95
N LEU A 309 -5.10 -2.16 -4.13
CA LEU A 309 -5.35 -1.57 -2.83
C LEU A 309 -6.13 -0.26 -2.96
N HIS A 310 -5.74 0.65 -3.86
CA HIS A 310 -6.42 1.95 -4.02
C HIS A 310 -7.89 1.77 -4.39
N ASP A 311 -8.21 0.97 -5.41
CA ASP A 311 -9.59 0.74 -5.82
C ASP A 311 -10.40 -0.02 -4.75
N ALA A 312 -9.77 -0.95 -4.03
CA ALA A 312 -10.38 -1.62 -2.88
C ALA A 312 -10.75 -0.63 -1.76
N PHE A 313 -9.85 0.30 -1.42
CA PHE A 313 -10.10 1.34 -0.43
C PHE A 313 -11.21 2.30 -0.88
N VAL A 314 -11.25 2.70 -2.15
CA VAL A 314 -12.33 3.54 -2.69
C VAL A 314 -13.70 2.84 -2.59
N ALA A 315 -13.78 1.56 -2.98
CA ALA A 315 -15.02 0.78 -2.90
C ALA A 315 -15.48 0.50 -1.46
N CYS A 316 -14.53 0.22 -0.56
CA CYS A 316 -14.82 -0.02 0.85
C CYS A 316 -15.33 1.25 1.56
N TRP A 317 -14.66 2.39 1.35
CA TRP A 317 -15.06 3.65 1.99
C TRP A 317 -16.39 4.16 1.46
N ASP A 318 -16.72 3.88 0.20
CA ASP A 318 -18.06 4.15 -0.33
C ASP A 318 -19.15 3.43 0.46
N GLU A 319 -18.93 2.16 0.84
CA GLU A 319 -19.89 1.45 1.67
C GLU A 319 -19.89 1.93 3.13
N LYS A 320 -18.72 2.18 3.71
CA LYS A 320 -18.60 2.68 5.11
C LYS A 320 -19.41 3.94 5.32
N TYR A 321 -19.33 4.89 4.40
CA TYR A 321 -20.05 6.15 4.49
C TYR A 321 -21.45 6.12 3.83
N ARG A 322 -21.85 5.00 3.24
CA ARG A 322 -23.24 4.71 2.86
C ARG A 322 -24.04 4.08 4.00
N SER A 323 -23.50 3.03 4.61
CA SER A 323 -24.15 2.28 5.70
C SER A 323 -24.05 3.01 7.03
N VAL A 324 -22.91 3.68 7.27
CA VAL A 324 -22.62 4.45 8.47
C VAL A 324 -22.86 3.62 9.73
N LEU A 325 -22.53 2.32 9.70
CA LEU A 325 -22.89 1.39 10.76
C LEU A 325 -22.06 1.60 12.04
N THR A 326 -22.73 1.53 13.20
CA THR A 326 -22.10 1.56 14.53
C THR A 326 -21.13 0.40 14.77
N ARG A 327 -20.10 0.64 15.59
CA ARG A 327 -19.04 -0.32 15.91
C ARG A 327 -19.48 -1.28 17.03
N PRO A 328 -18.88 -2.48 17.12
CA PRO A 328 -19.27 -3.46 18.13
C PRO A 328 -19.17 -2.94 19.56
N GLU A 329 -18.08 -2.24 19.93
CA GLU A 329 -17.93 -1.71 21.30
C GLU A 329 -19.06 -0.76 21.70
N THR A 330 -19.53 0.09 20.77
CA THR A 330 -20.60 1.04 21.05
C THR A 330 -21.90 0.31 21.35
N TYR A 331 -22.22 -0.72 20.56
CA TYR A 331 -23.43 -1.51 20.75
C TYR A 331 -23.34 -2.42 21.97
N ILE A 332 -22.25 -3.16 22.13
CA ILE A 332 -22.04 -4.11 23.23
C ILE A 332 -22.09 -3.37 24.57
N ASN A 333 -21.40 -2.23 24.69
CA ASN A 333 -21.36 -1.48 25.95
C ASN A 333 -22.72 -0.88 26.33
N GLN A 334 -23.56 -0.56 25.34
CA GLN A 334 -24.89 0.01 25.59
C GLN A 334 -25.96 -1.05 25.88
N TYR A 335 -25.87 -2.24 25.29
CA TYR A 335 -26.99 -3.17 25.24
C TYR A 335 -26.68 -4.60 25.72
N ILE A 336 -25.42 -4.94 25.98
CA ILE A 336 -24.99 -6.29 26.37
C ILE A 336 -24.18 -6.26 27.67
N ASP A 337 -23.06 -5.54 27.68
CA ASP A 337 -22.09 -5.54 28.79
C ASP A 337 -21.29 -4.23 28.79
N GLU A 338 -21.60 -3.33 29.74
CA GLU A 338 -21.03 -1.98 29.85
C GLU A 338 -19.51 -1.98 30.13
N GLU A 339 -18.98 -3.06 30.72
CA GLU A 339 -17.55 -3.17 31.08
C GLU A 339 -16.71 -3.85 29.98
N TRP A 340 -17.36 -4.30 28.90
CA TRP A 340 -16.67 -5.00 27.83
C TRP A 340 -15.69 -4.09 27.06
N LEU A 341 -14.56 -4.66 26.69
CA LEU A 341 -13.54 -3.97 25.88
C LEU A 341 -13.09 -4.87 24.73
N PRO A 342 -12.96 -4.33 23.51
CA PRO A 342 -12.37 -5.06 22.40
C PRO A 342 -10.87 -5.29 22.64
N ILE A 343 -10.31 -6.33 22.02
CA ILE A 343 -8.86 -6.61 22.06
C ILE A 343 -8.08 -5.51 21.33
N LEU A 344 -8.60 -5.04 20.19
CA LEU A 344 -8.02 -3.95 19.42
C LEU A 344 -8.80 -2.66 19.66
N GLN A 345 -8.10 -1.52 19.69
CA GLN A 345 -8.76 -0.23 19.73
C GLN A 345 -9.52 0.01 18.43
N THR A 346 -10.80 0.39 18.53
CA THR A 346 -11.65 0.62 17.35
C THR A 346 -11.12 1.76 16.48
N PRO A 347 -10.91 1.53 15.18
CA PRO A 347 -10.50 2.58 14.25
C PRO A 347 -11.60 3.63 14.03
N PRO A 348 -11.24 4.91 13.83
CA PRO A 348 -12.17 6.04 13.79
C PRO A 348 -12.88 6.20 12.44
N PHE A 349 -13.66 5.19 12.05
CA PHE A 349 -14.50 5.20 10.86
C PHE A 349 -15.63 4.15 10.97
N PRO A 350 -16.72 4.30 10.20
CA PRO A 350 -17.86 3.37 10.23
C PRO A 350 -17.50 1.91 9.98
N GLU A 351 -18.35 1.02 10.45
CA GLU A 351 -18.05 -0.42 10.55
C GLU A 351 -18.12 -1.13 9.17
N HIS A 352 -19.24 -1.08 8.45
CA HIS A 352 -19.46 -1.97 7.31
C HIS A 352 -19.02 -1.35 5.96
N THR A 353 -18.18 -1.99 5.15
CA THR A 353 -17.50 -3.30 5.31
C THR A 353 -16.14 -3.18 6.00
N SER A 354 -15.52 -4.32 6.35
CA SER A 354 -14.16 -4.35 6.89
C SER A 354 -13.12 -3.96 5.83
N GLY A 355 -12.41 -2.86 6.04
CA GLY A 355 -11.36 -2.40 5.12
C GLY A 355 -10.19 -3.38 4.99
N HIS A 356 -9.86 -4.10 6.06
CA HIS A 356 -8.88 -5.18 6.00
C HIS A 356 -9.36 -6.30 5.08
N SER A 357 -10.61 -6.72 5.20
CA SER A 357 -11.15 -7.80 4.37
C SER A 357 -11.16 -7.43 2.89
N VAL A 358 -11.59 -6.20 2.54
CA VAL A 358 -11.62 -5.74 1.13
C VAL A 358 -10.20 -5.61 0.56
N ALA A 359 -9.31 -4.89 1.25
CA ALA A 359 -7.95 -4.62 0.78
C ALA A 359 -7.12 -5.91 0.70
N SER A 360 -7.17 -6.76 1.73
CA SER A 360 -6.40 -8.00 1.78
C SER A 360 -6.83 -8.97 0.69
N THR A 361 -8.12 -9.15 0.45
CA THR A 361 -8.57 -10.07 -0.61
C THR A 361 -8.24 -9.55 -2.01
N ALA A 362 -8.31 -8.24 -2.25
CA ALA A 362 -7.92 -7.66 -3.54
C ALA A 362 -6.41 -7.79 -3.82
N ALA A 363 -5.58 -7.49 -2.81
CA ALA A 363 -4.13 -7.62 -2.90
C ALA A 363 -3.70 -9.09 -3.05
N ALA A 364 -4.27 -9.99 -2.24
CA ALA A 364 -3.99 -11.41 -2.32
C ALA A 364 -4.35 -12.01 -3.68
N TYR A 365 -5.52 -11.67 -4.22
CA TYR A 365 -5.90 -12.11 -5.57
C TYR A 365 -4.86 -11.68 -6.60
N THR A 366 -4.43 -10.42 -6.56
CA THR A 366 -3.45 -9.86 -7.49
C THR A 366 -2.10 -10.56 -7.38
N LEU A 367 -1.59 -10.75 -6.18
CA LEU A 367 -0.33 -11.45 -5.95
C LEU A 367 -0.40 -12.93 -6.35
N THR A 368 -1.54 -13.58 -6.12
CA THR A 368 -1.81 -14.93 -6.62
C THR A 368 -1.74 -14.99 -8.14
N GLN A 369 -2.27 -14.00 -8.86
CA GLN A 369 -2.15 -13.98 -10.33
C GLN A 369 -0.71 -13.76 -10.81
N ILE A 370 0.10 -13.03 -10.05
CA ILE A 370 1.49 -12.69 -10.42
C ILE A 370 2.46 -13.84 -10.12
N PHE A 371 2.30 -14.51 -8.98
CA PHE A 371 3.26 -15.46 -8.42
C PHE A 371 2.74 -16.91 -8.32
N GLY A 372 1.42 -17.13 -8.46
CA GLY A 372 0.78 -18.44 -8.39
C GLY A 372 -0.11 -18.65 -7.15
N GLU A 373 -0.94 -19.70 -7.17
CA GLU A 373 -1.86 -20.05 -6.08
C GLU A 373 -1.11 -20.59 -4.86
N ASP A 374 -0.25 -21.59 -5.06
CA ASP A 374 0.53 -22.24 -4.01
C ASP A 374 1.89 -21.54 -3.80
N PHE A 375 1.84 -20.30 -3.28
CA PHE A 375 3.03 -19.49 -3.03
C PHE A 375 3.31 -19.37 -1.53
N HIS A 376 4.29 -20.13 -1.04
CA HIS A 376 4.76 -20.06 0.34
C HIS A 376 5.63 -18.80 0.57
N PHE A 377 5.36 -18.08 1.66
CA PHE A 377 6.18 -16.94 2.08
C PHE A 377 6.21 -16.76 3.61
N VAL A 378 7.31 -16.19 4.08
CA VAL A 378 7.50 -15.80 5.47
C VAL A 378 7.24 -14.29 5.58
N ASP A 379 6.11 -13.93 6.16
CA ASP A 379 5.76 -12.54 6.43
C ASP A 379 6.55 -12.02 7.64
N SER A 380 7.47 -11.11 7.33
CA SER A 380 8.34 -10.42 8.29
C SER A 380 8.06 -8.91 8.36
N SER A 381 6.99 -8.45 7.70
CA SER A 381 6.67 -7.02 7.59
C SER A 381 6.45 -6.34 8.95
N GLU A 382 5.90 -7.07 9.92
CA GLU A 382 5.60 -6.55 11.25
C GLU A 382 6.76 -6.67 12.26
N VAL A 383 7.89 -7.28 11.87
CA VAL A 383 9.07 -7.44 12.75
C VAL A 383 9.65 -6.10 13.21
N ASN A 384 9.72 -5.13 12.30
CA ASN A 384 10.20 -3.77 12.62
C ASN A 384 9.23 -3.00 13.54
N TYR A 385 8.02 -3.51 13.74
CA TYR A 385 6.98 -2.93 14.59
C TYR A 385 6.70 -3.77 15.85
N GLY A 386 7.59 -4.73 16.15
CA GLY A 386 7.62 -5.46 17.43
C GLY A 386 6.83 -6.76 17.48
N LEU A 387 6.41 -7.28 16.33
CA LEU A 387 5.66 -8.54 16.21
C LEU A 387 6.52 -9.66 15.61
N PRO A 388 6.21 -10.94 15.88
CA PRO A 388 6.93 -12.06 15.28
C PRO A 388 6.61 -12.23 13.79
N VAL A 389 7.42 -13.03 13.10
CA VAL A 389 7.09 -13.49 11.74
C VAL A 389 5.86 -14.41 11.76
N ARG A 390 5.12 -14.43 10.67
CA ARG A 390 4.09 -15.45 10.38
C ARG A 390 4.35 -16.05 9.01
N GLU A 391 4.00 -17.32 8.84
CA GLU A 391 4.23 -18.06 7.60
C GLU A 391 2.90 -18.46 7.00
N TYR A 392 2.80 -18.38 5.67
CA TYR A 392 1.60 -18.75 4.93
C TYR A 392 1.99 -19.54 3.69
N ASP A 393 1.15 -20.49 3.30
CA ASP A 393 1.34 -21.29 2.09
C ASP A 393 0.64 -20.67 0.86
N SER A 394 -0.17 -19.62 1.07
CA SER A 394 -0.75 -18.82 -0.01
C SER A 394 -1.12 -17.39 0.43
N PHE A 395 -1.22 -16.47 -0.52
CA PHE A 395 -1.72 -15.12 -0.24
C PHE A 395 -3.20 -15.12 0.20
N LEU A 396 -4.00 -16.07 -0.30
CA LEU A 396 -5.41 -16.19 0.06
C LEU A 396 -5.58 -16.64 1.52
N GLU A 397 -4.71 -17.52 2.01
CA GLU A 397 -4.64 -17.89 3.42
C GLU A 397 -4.33 -16.67 4.29
N ALA A 398 -3.27 -15.92 3.97
CA ALA A 398 -2.92 -14.69 4.67
C ALA A 398 -4.08 -13.68 4.67
N SER A 399 -4.78 -13.52 3.54
CA SER A 399 -5.94 -12.61 3.45
C SER A 399 -7.14 -13.08 4.29
N SER A 400 -7.34 -14.39 4.41
CA SER A 400 -8.40 -14.97 5.23
C SER A 400 -8.11 -14.77 6.71
N GLU A 401 -6.85 -14.93 7.11
CA GLU A 401 -6.40 -14.62 8.47
C GLU A 401 -6.53 -13.12 8.78
N ALA A 402 -6.10 -12.25 7.86
CA ALA A 402 -6.28 -10.81 7.98
C ALA A 402 -7.75 -10.40 8.15
N ALA A 403 -8.66 -11.08 7.45
CA ALA A 403 -10.08 -10.82 7.52
C ALA A 403 -10.69 -11.27 8.87
N ILE A 404 -10.41 -12.50 9.31
CA ILE A 404 -10.96 -13.04 10.57
C ILE A 404 -10.33 -12.38 11.82
N SER A 405 -9.11 -11.87 11.72
CA SER A 405 -8.44 -11.12 12.78
C SER A 405 -9.28 -9.98 13.33
N ARG A 406 -10.20 -9.42 12.52
CA ARG A 406 -11.06 -8.31 12.91
C ARG A 406 -12.23 -8.72 13.82
N LEU A 407 -12.67 -9.97 13.71
CA LEU A 407 -13.60 -10.58 14.66
C LEU A 407 -12.88 -10.80 15.99
N TYR A 408 -11.71 -11.44 15.95
CA TYR A 408 -10.88 -11.67 17.15
C TYR A 408 -10.52 -10.35 17.83
N GLY A 409 -10.26 -9.30 17.06
CA GLY A 409 -9.98 -7.97 17.56
C GLY A 409 -11.16 -7.26 18.22
N GLY A 410 -12.40 -7.76 18.06
CA GLY A 410 -13.59 -7.18 18.68
C GLY A 410 -14.18 -5.96 17.95
N ILE A 411 -13.80 -5.72 16.70
CA ILE A 411 -14.05 -4.43 16.03
C ILE A 411 -14.84 -4.52 14.73
N HIS A 412 -15.14 -5.74 14.27
CA HIS A 412 -15.99 -5.99 13.11
C HIS A 412 -16.96 -7.14 13.36
N TYR A 413 -18.17 -7.01 12.81
CA TYR A 413 -19.15 -8.09 12.74
C TYR A 413 -18.82 -9.03 11.57
N MET A 414 -19.22 -10.30 11.65
CA MET A 414 -19.00 -11.27 10.57
C MET A 414 -19.58 -10.86 9.20
N PRO A 415 -20.73 -10.17 9.09
CA PRO A 415 -21.20 -9.64 7.81
C PRO A 415 -20.19 -8.70 7.12
N ALA A 416 -19.57 -7.78 7.86
CA ALA A 416 -18.60 -6.84 7.32
C ALA A 416 -17.32 -7.53 6.83
N ILE A 417 -16.94 -8.63 7.48
CA ILE A 417 -15.79 -9.47 7.10
C ILE A 417 -16.11 -10.24 5.81
N LYS A 418 -17.26 -10.93 5.75
CA LYS A 418 -17.66 -11.76 4.61
C LYS A 418 -17.94 -10.94 3.35
N GLU A 419 -18.77 -9.88 3.48
CA GLU A 419 -19.07 -8.98 2.37
C GLU A 419 -17.82 -8.20 1.94
N GLY A 420 -16.94 -7.87 2.89
CA GLY A 420 -15.66 -7.24 2.59
C GLY A 420 -14.75 -8.13 1.73
N ALA A 421 -14.58 -9.40 2.11
CA ALA A 421 -13.80 -10.36 1.32
C ALA A 421 -14.40 -10.57 -0.08
N TRP A 422 -15.73 -10.67 -0.19
CA TRP A 422 -16.41 -10.73 -1.49
C TRP A 422 -16.12 -9.48 -2.33
N GLN A 423 -16.27 -8.28 -1.76
CA GLN A 423 -16.04 -7.02 -2.46
C GLN A 423 -14.59 -6.91 -2.94
N GLY A 424 -13.62 -7.26 -2.09
CA GLY A 424 -12.19 -7.28 -2.43
C GLY A 424 -11.88 -8.23 -3.58
N ARG A 425 -12.48 -9.43 -3.57
CA ARG A 425 -12.35 -10.40 -4.65
C ARG A 425 -12.87 -9.84 -5.98
N GLN A 426 -14.03 -9.19 -5.98
CA GLN A 426 -14.60 -8.60 -7.19
C GLN A 426 -13.72 -7.46 -7.77
N VAL A 427 -13.13 -6.63 -6.89
CA VAL A 427 -12.17 -5.60 -7.30
C VAL A 427 -10.94 -6.22 -7.96
N GLY A 428 -10.29 -7.18 -7.28
CA GLY A 428 -9.09 -7.85 -7.81
C GLY A 428 -9.32 -8.57 -9.14
N GLU A 429 -10.43 -9.31 -9.27
CA GLU A 429 -10.82 -9.99 -10.51
C GLU A 429 -11.02 -9.01 -11.67
N LEU A 430 -11.70 -7.88 -11.42
CA LEU A 430 -11.96 -6.89 -12.45
C LEU A 430 -10.69 -6.19 -12.92
N ILE A 431 -9.79 -5.86 -11.98
CA ILE A 431 -8.50 -5.25 -12.29
C ILE A 431 -7.71 -6.16 -13.22
N TRP A 432 -7.53 -7.43 -12.83
CA TRP A 432 -6.79 -8.40 -13.63
C TRP A 432 -7.38 -8.63 -15.02
N LYS A 433 -8.71 -8.50 -15.16
CA LYS A 433 -9.39 -8.65 -16.45
C LYS A 433 -9.27 -7.42 -17.36
N ARG A 434 -9.15 -6.22 -16.80
CA ARG A 434 -9.28 -4.96 -17.56
C ARG A 434 -7.96 -4.34 -17.97
N ILE A 435 -6.92 -4.52 -17.16
CA ILE A 435 -5.59 -3.99 -17.43
C ILE A 435 -4.61 -5.15 -17.55
N SER A 436 -3.64 -5.01 -18.45
CA SER A 436 -2.60 -6.00 -18.66
C SER A 436 -1.23 -5.35 -18.61
N THR A 437 -0.35 -5.95 -17.84
CA THR A 437 1.07 -5.58 -17.79
C THR A 437 1.87 -6.29 -18.86
N LYS A 438 1.24 -7.19 -19.63
CA LYS A 438 1.84 -7.96 -20.73
C LYS A 438 1.16 -7.59 -22.05
N PRO A 439 1.92 -7.53 -23.16
CA PRO A 439 1.31 -7.35 -24.48
C PRO A 439 0.35 -8.51 -24.77
N GLU A 440 -0.82 -8.22 -25.36
CA GLU A 440 -1.73 -9.26 -25.82
C GLU A 440 -1.03 -10.14 -26.88
N ASN A 441 -0.72 -11.39 -26.51
CA ASN A 441 -0.34 -12.40 -27.50
C ASN A 441 -1.60 -12.75 -28.29
N LEU A 442 -1.72 -12.21 -29.51
CA LEU A 442 -2.79 -12.52 -30.48
C LEU A 442 -2.89 -14.04 -30.87
N ALA A 443 -2.12 -14.93 -30.24
CA ALA A 443 -2.02 -16.35 -30.57
C ALA A 443 -2.79 -17.30 -29.63
N GLU A 444 -3.30 -16.85 -28.47
CA GLU A 444 -3.91 -17.77 -27.48
C GLU A 444 -5.43 -17.65 -27.32
N ASN A 445 -6.10 -16.79 -28.09
CA ASN A 445 -7.57 -16.68 -28.10
C ASN A 445 -8.22 -17.36 -29.32
N ASN A 446 -7.93 -18.65 -29.55
CA ASN A 446 -8.67 -19.51 -30.49
C ASN A 446 -9.18 -20.79 -29.83
#